data_AF-A0A3D9HH30-F1
#
_entry.id   AF-A0A3D9HH30-F1
#
_cell.length_a   1.000
_cell.length_b   1.000
_cell.length_c   1.000
_cell.angle_alpha   90.00
_cell.angle_beta   90.00
_cell.angle_gamma   90.00
#
_symmetry.space_group_name_H-M   'P 1'
#
loop_
_entity.id
_entity.type
_entity.pdbx_description
1 polymer ?
#
loop_
_entity_poly.entity_id
_entity_poly.type
_entity_poly.pdbx_seq_one_letter_code
_entity_poly.pdbx_strand_id
1 'polypeptide(L)'
;MAHAHNLAILRGLIKFKSNTQKIWGVLILLSIVTAVEVILGIYKPDSLMAHVLGMKLLNWIFIILTIVKAYYITWDFMHMRDETKSLRRMVVWTAIFLILYLIFILLQEGGYVFDVYKDGFIKRDF
;
A
#
# COMPACT_ATOMS: atom_id res chain seq x y z
N MET A 1 -24.96 26.37 1.72
CA MET A 1 -24.88 25.99 0.29
C MET A 1 -24.74 24.48 0.22
N ALA A 2 -25.60 23.79 -0.53
CA ALA A 2 -25.67 22.33 -0.56
C ALA A 2 -24.38 21.73 -1.15
N HIS A 3 -23.57 21.08 -0.31
CA HIS A 3 -22.40 20.34 -0.76
C HIS A 3 -22.85 19.08 -1.50
N ALA A 4 -22.66 19.07 -2.82
CA ALA A 4 -22.93 17.93 -3.68
C ALA A 4 -22.10 16.72 -3.24
N HIS A 5 -22.75 15.78 -2.57
CA HIS A 5 -22.17 14.53 -2.10
C HIS A 5 -21.82 13.65 -3.31
N ASN A 6 -20.59 13.72 -3.78
CA ASN A 6 -20.16 13.06 -5.01
C ASN A 6 -19.97 11.55 -4.76
N LEU A 7 -21.05 10.79 -4.88
CA LEU A 7 -21.19 9.35 -4.63
C LEU A 7 -20.62 8.49 -5.77
N ALA A 8 -19.51 8.90 -6.36
CA ALA A 8 -18.86 8.20 -7.46
C ALA A 8 -17.72 7.30 -6.99
N ILE A 9 -17.67 6.06 -7.48
CA ILE A 9 -16.49 5.19 -7.50
C ILE A 9 -16.03 5.04 -8.97
N LEU A 10 -14.75 4.73 -9.20
CA LEU A 10 -14.16 4.57 -10.55
C LEU A 10 -14.39 5.80 -11.46
N ARG A 11 -13.90 6.98 -11.05
CA ARG A 11 -14.02 8.22 -11.86
C ARG A 11 -15.46 8.58 -12.31
N GLY A 12 -16.51 8.07 -11.67
CA GLY A 12 -17.90 8.40 -12.01
C GLY A 12 -18.75 7.27 -12.59
N LEU A 13 -18.18 6.08 -12.79
CA LEU A 13 -18.88 4.96 -13.43
C LEU A 13 -19.99 4.34 -12.56
N ILE A 14 -19.84 4.38 -11.23
CA ILE A 14 -20.87 3.84 -10.32
C ILE A 14 -21.31 4.95 -9.38
N LYS A 15 -22.55 5.41 -9.56
CA LYS A 15 -23.23 6.38 -8.68
C LYS A 15 -24.08 5.62 -7.67
N PHE A 16 -23.79 5.79 -6.40
CA PHE A 16 -24.56 5.16 -5.32
C PHE A 16 -25.65 6.09 -4.82
N LYS A 17 -26.80 5.52 -4.45
CA LYS A 17 -27.93 6.28 -3.89
C LYS A 17 -27.73 6.60 -2.40
N SER A 18 -26.88 5.84 -1.72
CA SER A 18 -26.62 5.93 -0.28
C SER A 18 -25.16 5.63 0.07
N ASN A 19 -24.68 6.21 1.18
CA ASN A 19 -23.36 5.95 1.76
C ASN A 19 -23.16 4.48 2.14
N THR A 20 -24.19 3.80 2.67
CA THR A 20 -24.12 2.37 3.01
C THR A 20 -23.92 1.49 1.77
N GLN A 21 -24.57 1.82 0.66
CA GLN A 21 -24.43 1.07 -0.58
C GLN A 21 -23.03 1.26 -1.20
N LYS A 22 -22.49 2.47 -1.08
CA LYS A 22 -21.12 2.79 -1.51
C LYS A 22 -20.10 1.99 -0.70
N ILE A 23 -20.23 1.93 0.63
CA ILE A 23 -19.34 1.15 1.51
C ILE A 23 -19.38 -0.34 1.11
N TRP A 24 -20.56 -0.92 0.91
CA TRP A 24 -20.71 -2.30 0.46
C TRP A 24 -20.07 -2.54 -0.92
N GLY A 25 -20.20 -1.60 -1.85
CA GLY A 25 -19.54 -1.66 -3.16
C GLY A 25 -18.02 -1.66 -3.07
N VAL A 26 -17.43 -0.79 -2.23
CA VAL A 26 -15.98 -0.73 -2.00
C VAL A 26 -15.49 -2.00 -1.31
N LEU A 27 -16.23 -2.49 -0.33
CA LEU A 27 -15.89 -3.72 0.40
C LEU A 27 -15.79 -4.91 -0.55
N ILE A 28 -16.78 -5.10 -1.43
CA ILE A 28 -16.76 -6.19 -2.41
C ILE A 28 -15.57 -6.02 -3.37
N LEU A 29 -15.33 -4.81 -3.87
CA LEU A 29 -14.18 -4.53 -4.75
C LEU A 29 -12.85 -4.90 -4.08
N LEU A 30 -12.65 -4.46 -2.84
CA LEU A 30 -11.42 -4.74 -2.10
C LEU A 30 -11.29 -6.22 -1.72
N SER A 31 -12.40 -6.90 -1.46
CA SER A 31 -12.42 -8.35 -1.23
C SER A 31 -11.95 -9.10 -2.49
N ILE A 32 -12.47 -8.73 -3.67
CA ILE A 32 -12.06 -9.33 -4.96
C ILE A 32 -10.58 -9.07 -5.22
N VAL A 33 -10.12 -7.82 -5.07
CA VAL A 33 -8.70 -7.48 -5.26
C VAL A 33 -7.81 -8.30 -4.31
N THR A 34 -8.22 -8.44 -3.05
CA THR A 34 -7.47 -9.22 -2.06
C THR A 34 -7.48 -10.72 -2.39
N ALA A 35 -8.60 -11.26 -2.85
CA ALA A 35 -8.69 -12.67 -3.27
C ALA A 35 -7.74 -12.93 -4.45
N VAL A 36 -7.71 -12.02 -5.44
CA VAL A 36 -6.77 -12.11 -6.57
C VAL A 36 -5.32 -12.08 -6.09
N GLU A 37 -4.96 -11.18 -5.17
CA GLU A 37 -3.61 -11.14 -4.58
C GLU A 37 -3.25 -12.46 -3.89
N VAL A 38 -4.13 -13.02 -3.07
CA VAL A 38 -3.87 -14.30 -2.38
C VAL A 38 -3.72 -15.44 -3.39
N ILE A 39 -4.56 -15.51 -4.41
CA ILE A 39 -4.47 -16.50 -5.49
C ILE A 39 -3.13 -16.37 -6.22
N LEU A 40 -2.75 -15.16 -6.64
CA LEU A 40 -1.46 -14.90 -7.29
C LEU A 40 -0.28 -15.24 -6.37
N GLY A 41 -0.44 -15.03 -5.07
CA GLY A 41 0.58 -15.35 -4.06
C GLY A 41 0.76 -16.85 -3.81
N ILE A 42 -0.31 -17.64 -3.96
CA ILE A 42 -0.26 -19.10 -3.81
C ILE A 42 0.28 -19.74 -5.10
N TYR A 43 -0.32 -19.42 -6.25
CA TYR A 43 0.02 -20.09 -7.51
C TYR A 43 1.33 -19.61 -8.14
N LYS A 44 1.75 -18.37 -7.85
CA LYS A 44 3.01 -17.75 -8.34
C LYS A 44 3.37 -18.17 -9.78
N PRO A 45 2.53 -17.84 -10.77
CA PRO A 45 2.68 -18.38 -12.12
C PRO A 45 4.03 -17.99 -12.72
N ASP A 46 4.65 -18.92 -13.46
CA ASP A 46 6.01 -18.77 -14.00
C ASP A 46 6.16 -17.54 -14.92
N SER A 47 5.09 -17.16 -15.62
CA SER A 47 5.05 -15.94 -16.45
C SER A 47 5.27 -14.64 -15.65
N LEU A 48 4.96 -14.63 -14.35
CA LEU A 48 5.16 -13.49 -13.44
C LEU A 48 6.46 -13.58 -12.63
N MET A 49 7.26 -14.63 -12.85
CA MET A 49 8.57 -14.81 -12.21
C MET A 49 9.71 -14.13 -12.99
N ALA A 50 9.41 -13.53 -14.15
CA ALA A 50 10.35 -12.69 -14.88
C ALA A 50 10.85 -11.54 -13.99
N HIS A 51 12.16 -11.28 -14.02
CA HIS A 51 12.77 -10.22 -13.24
C HIS A 51 12.70 -8.90 -14.02
N VAL A 52 12.11 -7.88 -13.39
CA VAL A 52 12.02 -6.52 -13.89
C VAL A 52 12.57 -5.60 -12.81
N LEU A 53 13.59 -4.81 -13.14
CA LEU A 53 14.24 -3.88 -12.21
C LEU A 53 14.72 -4.56 -10.90
N GLY A 54 15.33 -5.74 -11.04
CA GLY A 54 15.92 -6.47 -9.90
C GLY A 54 14.92 -7.22 -9.00
N MET A 55 13.62 -7.14 -9.28
CA MET A 55 12.59 -7.90 -8.56
C MET A 55 11.69 -8.67 -9.51
N LYS A 56 11.04 -9.72 -9.01
CA LYS A 56 10.05 -10.49 -9.77
C LYS A 56 8.86 -9.59 -10.14
N LEU A 57 8.33 -9.71 -11.34
CA LEU A 57 7.14 -8.98 -11.79
C LEU A 57 5.95 -9.16 -10.84
N LEU A 58 5.84 -10.36 -10.25
CA LEU A 58 4.88 -10.64 -9.20
C LEU A 58 4.98 -9.64 -8.02
N ASN A 59 6.18 -9.31 -7.54
CA ASN A 59 6.37 -8.38 -6.42
C ASN A 59 5.89 -6.96 -6.78
N TRP A 60 6.12 -6.54 -8.02
CA TRP A 60 5.62 -5.24 -8.50
C TRP A 60 4.10 -5.19 -8.48
N ILE A 61 3.43 -6.26 -8.92
CA ILE A 61 1.97 -6.37 -8.87
C ILE A 61 1.48 -6.26 -7.41
N PHE A 62 2.10 -6.98 -6.48
CA PHE A 62 1.74 -6.90 -5.06
C PHE A 62 1.90 -5.49 -4.48
N ILE A 63 3.01 -4.80 -4.76
CA ILE A 63 3.23 -3.43 -4.27
C ILE A 63 2.13 -2.50 -4.81
N ILE A 64 1.83 -2.57 -6.11
CA ILE A 64 0.82 -1.71 -6.74
C ILE A 64 -0.57 -2.01 -6.17
N LEU A 65 -0.97 -3.29 -6.10
CA LEU A 65 -2.27 -3.68 -5.58
C LEU A 65 -2.44 -3.30 -4.09
N THR A 66 -1.37 -3.40 -3.31
CA THR A 66 -1.36 -2.97 -1.90
C THR A 66 -1.56 -1.45 -1.78
N ILE A 67 -0.88 -0.64 -2.60
CA ILE A 67 -1.06 0.82 -2.61
C ILE A 67 -2.49 1.20 -3.04
N VAL A 68 -3.00 0.56 -4.10
CA VAL A 68 -4.38 0.79 -4.58
C VAL A 68 -5.39 0.47 -3.49
N LYS A 69 -5.21 -0.66 -2.78
CA LYS A 69 -6.07 -1.06 -1.67
C LYS A 69 -6.01 -0.05 -0.52
N ALA A 70 -4.82 0.37 -0.11
CA ALA A 70 -4.63 1.38 0.92
C ALA A 70 -5.36 2.68 0.57
N TYR A 71 -5.25 3.13 -0.69
CA TYR A 71 -5.97 4.31 -1.17
C TYR A 71 -7.49 4.17 -0.99
N TYR A 72 -8.10 3.07 -1.46
CA TYR A 72 -9.54 2.86 -1.32
C TYR A 72 -9.98 2.73 0.14
N ILE A 73 -9.18 2.10 1.00
CA ILE A 73 -9.48 2.02 2.44
C ILE A 73 -9.49 3.40 3.07
N THR A 74 -8.43 4.18 2.85
CA THR A 74 -8.29 5.49 3.47
C THR A 74 -9.35 6.47 2.95
N TRP A 75 -9.66 6.44 1.65
CA TRP A 75 -10.68 7.32 1.07
C TRP A 75 -12.10 6.98 1.52
N ASP A 76 -12.47 5.69 1.46
CA ASP A 76 -13.87 5.27 1.61
C ASP A 76 -14.24 4.75 3.00
N PHE A 77 -13.35 4.02 3.70
CA PHE A 77 -13.63 3.55 5.07
C PHE A 77 -13.22 4.57 6.13
N MET A 78 -12.09 5.25 5.93
CA MET A 78 -11.64 6.30 6.87
C MET A 78 -12.21 7.69 6.55
N HIS A 79 -13.14 7.77 5.59
CA HIS A 79 -13.86 9.01 5.21
C HIS A 79 -12.96 10.20 4.82
N MET A 80 -11.66 9.98 4.55
CA MET A 80 -10.71 11.04 4.22
C MET A 80 -11.07 11.85 2.97
N ARG A 81 -11.96 11.30 2.12
CA ARG A 81 -12.48 12.00 0.95
C ARG A 81 -13.35 13.19 1.31
N ASP A 82 -14.18 13.03 2.33
CA ASP A 82 -15.19 14.02 2.74
C ASP A 82 -14.63 14.97 3.82
N GLU A 83 -13.36 14.78 4.19
CA GLU A 83 -12.60 15.64 5.10
C GLU A 83 -11.98 16.87 4.44
N THR A 84 -11.69 17.88 5.28
CA THR A 84 -11.05 19.13 4.83
C THR A 84 -9.71 18.84 4.16
N LYS A 85 -9.40 19.61 3.11
CA LYS A 85 -8.14 19.45 2.36
C LYS A 85 -6.91 19.58 3.26
N SER A 86 -7.00 20.34 4.35
CA SER A 86 -5.92 20.48 5.32
C SER A 86 -5.67 19.19 6.09
N LEU A 87 -6.71 18.61 6.70
CA LEU A 87 -6.60 17.36 7.47
C LEU A 87 -6.10 16.21 6.60
N ARG A 88 -6.62 16.10 5.38
CA ARG A 88 -6.17 15.08 4.42
C ARG A 88 -4.68 15.17 4.14
N ARG A 89 -4.16 16.38 3.90
CA ARG A 89 -2.73 16.60 3.65
C ARG A 89 -1.90 16.29 4.89
N MET A 90 -2.36 16.67 6.08
CA MET A 90 -1.63 16.38 7.32
C MET A 90 -1.44 14.87 7.50
N VAL A 91 -2.49 14.07 7.32
CA VAL A 91 -2.40 12.61 7.46
C VAL A 91 -1.50 12.00 6.37
N VAL A 92 -1.70 12.37 5.10
CA VAL A 92 -0.94 11.80 3.99
C VAL A 92 0.55 12.16 4.06
N TRP A 93 0.88 13.42 4.32
CA TRP A 93 2.29 13.85 4.43
C TRP A 93 2.98 13.21 5.63
N THR A 94 2.29 13.11 6.78
CA THR A 94 2.84 12.45 7.95
C THR A 94 3.10 10.97 7.67
N ALA A 95 2.16 10.27 7.02
CA ALA A 95 2.35 8.86 6.66
C ALA A 95 3.54 8.65 5.71
N ILE A 96 3.67 9.49 4.67
CA ILE A 96 4.80 9.43 3.74
C ILE A 96 6.13 9.69 4.47
N PHE A 97 6.18 10.73 5.31
CA PHE A 97 7.35 11.05 6.10
C PHE A 97 7.76 9.88 7.00
N LEU A 98 6.80 9.26 7.70
CA LEU A 98 7.06 8.11 8.58
C LEU A 98 7.56 6.89 7.81
N ILE A 99 7.02 6.61 6.61
CA ILE A 99 7.49 5.50 5.77
C ILE A 99 8.94 5.73 5.33
N LEU A 100 9.28 6.94 4.86
CA LEU A 100 10.65 7.27 4.47
C LEU A 100 11.61 7.21 5.65
N TYR A 101 11.19 7.72 6.81
CA TYR A 101 11.97 7.68 8.03
C TYR A 101 12.19 6.25 8.54
N LEU A 102 11.17 5.39 8.46
CA LEU A 102 11.28 3.97 8.80
C LEU A 102 12.28 3.25 7.89
N ILE A 103 12.20 3.49 6.58
CA ILE A 103 13.16 2.92 5.61
C ILE A 103 14.58 3.39 5.94
N PHE A 104 14.75 4.68 6.26
CA PHE A 104 16.05 5.23 6.67
C PHE A 104 16.62 4.51 7.90
N ILE A 105 15.83 4.35 8.97
CA ILE A 105 16.28 3.63 10.18
C ILE A 105 16.65 2.19 9.84
N LEU A 106 15.80 1.46 9.10
CA LEU A 106 16.06 0.06 8.78
C LEU A 106 17.34 -0.14 7.96
N LEU A 107 17.63 0.78 7.03
CA LEU A 107 18.88 0.72 6.25
C LEU A 107 20.11 1.07 7.10
N GLN A 108 20.01 2.08 7.97
CA GLN A 108 21.11 2.49 8.84
C GLN A 108 21.44 1.41 9.87
N GLU A 109 20.43 0.94 10.60
CA GLU A 109 20.58 -0.10 11.62
C GLU A 109 20.95 -1.45 10.99
N GLY A 110 20.35 -1.78 9.84
CA GLY A 110 20.69 -3.00 9.09
C GLY A 110 22.14 -3.00 8.60
N GLY A 111 22.64 -1.86 8.12
CA GLY A 111 24.04 -1.69 7.75
C GLY A 111 24.99 -1.80 8.94
N TYR A 112 24.67 -1.13 10.05
CA TYR A 112 25.45 -1.22 11.28
C TYR A 112 25.55 -2.67 11.81
N VAL A 113 24.42 -3.38 11.85
CA VAL A 113 24.40 -4.80 12.23
C VAL A 113 25.25 -5.63 11.27
N PHE A 114 25.13 -5.42 9.95
CA PHE A 114 25.94 -6.15 8.97
C PHE A 114 27.45 -5.97 9.19
N ASP A 115 27.89 -4.74 9.44
CA ASP A 115 29.30 -4.43 9.67
C ASP A 115 29.82 -5.06 10.98
N VAL A 116 29.04 -5.00 12.06
CA VAL A 116 29.39 -5.67 13.33
C VAL A 116 29.53 -7.18 13.15
N TYR A 117 28.62 -7.82 12.40
CA TYR A 117 28.73 -9.25 12.10
C TYR A 117 29.95 -9.54 11.22
N LYS A 118 30.20 -8.74 10.19
CA LYS A 118 31.33 -8.94 9.28
C LYS A 118 32.68 -8.80 9.97
N ASP A 119 32.85 -7.80 10.84
CA ASP A 119 34.12 -7.50 11.49
C ASP A 119 34.30 -8.28 12.81
N GLY A 120 33.20 -8.69 13.46
CA GLY A 120 33.21 -9.41 14.75
C GLY A 120 33.55 -10.90 14.67
N PHE A 121 33.45 -11.55 13.50
CA PHE A 121 33.80 -12.97 13.32
C PHE A 121 35.22 -13.21 12.78
N ILE A 122 36.02 -12.16 12.58
CA ILE A 122 37.45 -12.35 12.30
C ILE A 122 38.17 -12.62 13.63
N LYS A 123 38.14 -13.88 14.09
CA LYS A 123 39.25 -14.42 14.88
C LYS A 123 40.47 -14.47 13.97
N ARG A 124 41.23 -13.38 13.90
CA ARG A 124 42.64 -13.49 13.52
C ARG A 124 43.35 -14.07 14.72
N ASP A 125 43.27 -15.40 14.83
CA ASP A 125 44.25 -16.17 15.59
C ASP A 125 45.62 -15.82 14.99
N PHE A 126 46.47 -15.22 15.82
CA PHE A 126 47.91 -15.33 15.75
C PHE A 126 48.39 -15.75 17.13
#